data_AF-A0A7M2QU69-F1
#
_entry.id   AF-A0A7M2QU69-F1
#
_cell.length_a   1.000
_cell.length_b   1.000
_cell.length_c   1.000
_cell.angle_alpha   90.00
_cell.angle_beta   90.00
_cell.angle_gamma   90.00
#
_symmetry.space_group_name_H-M   'P 1'
#
loop_
_entity.id
_entity.type
_entity.pdbx_description
1 polymer ?
#
loop_
_entity_poly.entity_id
_entity_poly.type
_entity_poly.pdbx_seq_one_letter_code
_entity_poly.pdbx_strand_id
1 'polypeptide(L)'
;MKNLDILYLKEVPPLYNHEIIIKKIILYVEENLHEPLTLENIAAQSNFSKYHFHRIFQSTVGMTVTEYIRLRRLANASSALLYTSERILDIALYYQFESQESFTRAFKEIYKLPPGKYRRMMSDVIKIKEETNMETKVKGWFLSGSNPFNYEMGIDHEVVHQGKASGYLKSKTVLDSTEFATMMQTFKANQFVGKRIRLSCFIRTEEVDTYAGMWMRVDDTMEEVLQFDNMSNRPIKGTTNWNHYSIILDVPTQSAVISFGIILSGQGTVWADQFTFEEVNESIPTTNLEVHGELLYEPVNLSFDEEI
;
A
#
# COMPACT_ATOMS: atom_id res chain seq x y z
N MET A 1 -8.60 -44.45 -69.67
CA MET A 1 -7.91 -45.53 -68.91
C MET A 1 -7.43 -44.91 -67.62
N LYS A 2 -8.14 -45.17 -66.50
CA LYS A 2 -7.76 -46.10 -65.41
C LYS A 2 -6.54 -45.59 -64.62
N ASN A 3 -6.75 -45.08 -63.39
CA ASN A 3 -6.59 -45.78 -62.07
C ASN A 3 -5.11 -46.12 -61.79
N LEU A 4 -4.44 -45.76 -60.69
CA LEU A 4 -4.69 -45.79 -59.23
C LEU A 4 -3.65 -44.83 -58.58
N ASP A 5 -3.94 -43.92 -57.64
CA ASP A 5 -4.19 -44.08 -56.19
C ASP A 5 -3.03 -44.60 -55.30
N ILE A 6 -2.64 -43.72 -54.35
CA ILE A 6 -2.30 -43.95 -52.92
C ILE A 6 -0.81 -43.99 -52.45
N LEU A 7 -0.58 -43.30 -51.31
CA LEU A 7 0.57 -43.21 -50.35
C LEU A 7 1.49 -41.96 -50.54
N TYR A 8 1.52 -40.91 -49.71
CA TYR A 8 1.05 -40.65 -48.35
C TYR A 8 0.74 -39.14 -48.18
N LEU A 9 -0.47 -38.83 -47.75
CA LEU A 9 -0.73 -37.67 -46.89
C LEU A 9 0.00 -37.93 -45.55
N LYS A 10 1.09 -37.23 -45.30
CA LYS A 10 1.51 -36.94 -43.92
C LYS A 10 1.24 -35.46 -43.70
N GLU A 11 0.22 -35.23 -42.88
CA GLU A 11 -0.07 -33.97 -42.20
C GLU A 11 1.24 -33.29 -41.81
N VAL A 12 1.48 -32.09 -42.34
CA VAL A 12 2.43 -31.17 -41.72
C VAL A 12 1.74 -30.74 -40.42
N PRO A 13 2.23 -31.13 -39.22
CA PRO A 13 1.58 -30.72 -38.00
C PRO A 13 1.63 -29.20 -37.94
N PRO A 14 0.60 -28.53 -37.40
CA PRO A 14 0.62 -27.09 -37.27
C PRO A 14 1.88 -26.71 -36.50
N LEU A 15 2.73 -25.89 -37.10
CA LEU A 15 3.84 -25.24 -36.41
C LEU A 15 3.25 -24.54 -35.19
N TYR A 16 3.32 -25.18 -34.03
CA TYR A 16 3.00 -24.57 -32.76
C TYR A 16 3.87 -23.33 -32.68
N ASN A 17 3.25 -22.15 -32.70
CA ASN A 17 4.01 -20.91 -32.61
C ASN A 17 4.73 -20.92 -31.26
N HIS A 18 6.04 -21.15 -31.26
CA HIS A 18 6.86 -21.24 -30.05
C HIS A 18 6.65 -19.99 -29.17
N GLU A 19 6.37 -18.84 -29.76
CA GLU A 19 6.03 -17.62 -29.02
C GLU A 19 4.75 -17.76 -28.18
N ILE A 20 3.72 -18.45 -28.68
CA ILE A 20 2.47 -18.67 -27.94
C ILE A 20 2.73 -19.58 -26.74
N ILE A 21 3.51 -20.65 -26.93
CA ILE A 21 3.89 -21.56 -25.86
C ILE A 21 4.72 -20.82 -24.80
N ILE A 22 5.73 -20.06 -25.22
CA ILE A 22 6.59 -19.29 -24.31
C ILE A 22 5.76 -18.23 -23.55
N LYS A 23 4.82 -17.53 -24.20
CA LYS A 23 3.90 -16.61 -23.52
C LYS A 23 3.07 -17.31 -22.45
N LYS A 24 2.49 -18.48 -22.75
CA LYS A 24 1.73 -19.27 -21.78
C LYS A 24 2.59 -19.69 -20.59
N ILE A 25 3.84 -20.06 -20.84
CA ILE A 25 4.79 -20.45 -19.78
C ILE A 25 5.17 -19.26 -18.91
N ILE A 26 5.40 -18.09 -19.52
CA ILE A 26 5.63 -16.86 -18.77
C ILE A 26 4.45 -16.59 -17.85
N LEU A 27 3.20 -16.62 -18.35
CA LEU A 27 2.01 -16.44 -17.52
C LEU A 27 1.94 -17.45 -16.37
N TYR A 28 2.18 -18.73 -16.65
CA TYR A 28 2.23 -19.76 -15.62
C TYR A 28 3.30 -19.47 -14.56
N VAL A 29 4.51 -19.07 -14.98
CA VAL A 29 5.57 -18.70 -14.04
C VAL A 29 5.16 -17.52 -13.17
N GLU A 30 4.59 -16.47 -13.77
CA GLU A 30 4.13 -15.27 -13.07
C GLU A 30 3.08 -15.55 -12.00
N GLU A 31 2.10 -16.41 -12.30
CA GLU A 31 1.04 -16.81 -11.38
C GLU A 31 1.54 -17.69 -10.22
N ASN A 32 2.71 -18.32 -10.36
CA ASN A 32 3.22 -19.34 -9.44
C ASN A 32 4.59 -18.98 -8.83
N LEU A 33 4.97 -17.70 -8.79
CA LEU A 33 6.28 -17.27 -8.28
C LEU A 33 6.53 -17.60 -6.81
N HIS A 34 5.47 -17.80 -6.02
CA HIS A 34 5.48 -18.15 -4.59
C HIS A 34 5.56 -19.67 -4.36
N GLU A 35 5.57 -20.49 -5.41
CA GLU A 35 5.61 -21.95 -5.33
C GLU A 35 6.95 -22.52 -5.86
N PRO A 36 7.32 -23.76 -5.50
CA PRO A 36 8.49 -24.44 -6.06
C PRO A 36 8.39 -24.67 -7.58
N LEU A 37 9.01 -23.78 -8.36
CA LEU A 37 9.06 -23.83 -9.82
C LEU A 37 10.31 -24.58 -10.32
N THR A 38 10.20 -25.90 -10.46
CA THR A 38 11.26 -26.72 -11.08
C THR A 38 11.22 -26.64 -12.60
N LEU A 39 12.38 -26.82 -13.24
CA LEU A 39 12.49 -26.81 -14.69
C LEU A 39 11.67 -27.95 -15.32
N GLU A 40 11.56 -29.08 -14.64
CA GLU A 40 10.70 -30.22 -15.01
C GLU A 40 9.22 -29.81 -15.05
N ASN A 41 8.71 -29.18 -13.99
CA ASN A 41 7.30 -28.79 -13.90
C ASN A 41 6.93 -27.73 -14.94
N ILE A 42 7.85 -26.80 -15.23
CA ILE A 42 7.64 -25.76 -16.24
C ILE A 42 7.69 -26.37 -17.65
N ALA A 43 8.66 -27.24 -17.92
CA ALA A 43 8.77 -27.89 -19.23
C ALA A 43 7.55 -28.77 -19.54
N ALA A 44 6.96 -29.41 -18.53
CA ALA A 44 5.73 -30.20 -18.67
C ALA A 44 4.53 -29.37 -19.21
N GLN A 45 4.52 -28.04 -19.01
CA GLN A 45 3.49 -27.15 -19.56
C GLN A 45 3.62 -26.90 -21.07
N SER A 46 4.75 -27.29 -21.67
CA SER A 46 5.18 -26.85 -23.01
C SER A 46 5.12 -27.92 -24.10
N ASN A 47 4.75 -29.17 -23.77
CA ASN A 47 4.93 -30.36 -24.63
C ASN A 47 6.37 -30.59 -25.13
N PHE A 48 7.35 -29.82 -24.64
CA PHE A 48 8.75 -29.97 -25.01
C PHE A 48 9.52 -30.79 -23.99
N SER A 49 10.59 -31.43 -24.46
CA SER A 49 11.61 -31.94 -23.55
C SER A 49 12.30 -30.78 -22.82
N LYS A 50 12.77 -31.03 -21.59
CA LYS A 50 13.52 -30.09 -20.76
C LYS A 50 14.60 -29.32 -21.54
N TYR A 51 15.39 -30.04 -22.33
CA TYR A 51 16.50 -29.47 -23.12
C TYR A 51 16.02 -28.60 -24.28
N HIS A 52 14.91 -28.97 -24.92
CA HIS A 52 14.35 -28.17 -26.01
C HIS A 52 13.67 -26.92 -25.48
N PHE A 53 12.90 -27.04 -24.39
CA PHE A 53 12.32 -25.92 -23.67
C PHE A 53 13.38 -24.90 -23.24
N HIS A 54 14.44 -25.34 -22.57
CA HIS A 54 15.50 -24.43 -22.11
C HIS A 54 16.11 -23.63 -23.27
N ARG A 55 16.40 -24.29 -24.40
CA ARG A 55 16.95 -23.61 -25.59
C ARG A 55 15.97 -22.62 -26.20
N ILE A 56 14.70 -22.99 -26.37
CA ILE A 56 13.69 -22.10 -26.94
C ILE A 56 13.42 -20.92 -26.01
N PHE A 57 13.27 -21.16 -24.70
CA PHE A 57 13.04 -20.09 -23.74
C PHE A 57 14.22 -19.11 -23.75
N GLN A 58 15.45 -19.61 -23.68
CA GLN A 58 16.64 -18.75 -23.69
C GLN A 58 16.80 -17.99 -25.01
N SER A 59 16.54 -18.62 -26.16
CA SER A 59 16.63 -17.92 -27.45
C SER A 59 15.54 -16.86 -27.64
N THR A 60 14.38 -17.06 -27.01
CA THR A 60 13.22 -16.16 -27.14
C THR A 60 13.26 -15.02 -26.12
N VAL A 61 13.58 -15.32 -24.86
CA VAL A 61 13.55 -14.37 -23.73
C VAL A 61 14.93 -13.74 -23.48
N GLY A 62 16.00 -14.34 -24.00
CA GLY A 62 17.38 -13.85 -23.85
C GLY A 62 18.06 -14.27 -22.54
N MET A 63 17.38 -15.02 -21.68
CA MET A 63 17.91 -15.53 -20.41
C MET A 63 17.35 -16.91 -20.08
N THR A 64 18.00 -17.62 -19.16
CA THR A 64 17.48 -18.91 -18.71
C THR A 64 16.20 -18.71 -17.89
N VAL A 65 15.32 -19.71 -17.90
CA VAL A 65 14.07 -19.65 -17.12
C VAL A 65 14.33 -19.56 -15.61
N THR A 66 15.39 -20.18 -15.11
CA THR A 66 15.79 -20.08 -13.70
C THR A 66 16.19 -18.65 -13.35
N GLU A 67 16.97 -17.99 -14.22
CA GLU A 67 17.34 -16.59 -14.00
C GLU A 67 16.13 -15.67 -14.11
N TYR A 68 15.24 -15.93 -15.07
CA TYR A 68 13.97 -15.21 -15.18
C TYR A 68 13.15 -15.28 -13.89
N ILE A 69 12.92 -16.49 -13.36
CA ILE A 69 12.18 -16.70 -12.10
C ILE A 69 12.85 -15.96 -10.95
N ARG A 70 14.19 -16.07 -10.83
CA ARG A 70 14.96 -15.39 -9.78
C ARG A 70 14.76 -13.88 -9.84
N LEU A 71 14.86 -13.28 -11.03
CA LEU A 71 14.67 -11.84 -11.22
C LEU A 71 13.24 -11.40 -10.92
N ARG A 72 12.23 -12.17 -11.34
CA ARG A 72 10.82 -11.85 -11.06
C ARG A 72 10.47 -11.95 -9.58
N ARG A 73 10.98 -12.96 -8.88
CA ARG A 73 10.88 -13.08 -7.42
C ARG A 73 11.53 -11.91 -6.71
N LEU A 74 12.73 -11.51 -7.12
CA LEU A 74 13.41 -10.33 -6.55
C LEU A 74 12.65 -9.02 -6.81
N ALA A 75 12.06 -8.87 -8.00
CA ALA A 75 11.23 -7.72 -8.33
C ALA A 75 9.96 -7.62 -7.46
N ASN A 76 9.24 -8.72 -7.31
CA ASN A 76 8.05 -8.74 -6.46
C ASN A 76 8.41 -8.58 -4.97
N ALA A 77 9.51 -9.21 -4.52
CA ALA A 77 10.04 -9.01 -3.17
C ALA A 77 10.45 -7.55 -2.92
N SER A 78 11.02 -6.86 -3.91
CA SER A 78 11.31 -5.42 -3.78
C SER A 78 10.05 -4.60 -3.59
N SER A 79 8.96 -4.94 -4.27
CA SER A 79 7.66 -4.27 -4.07
C SER A 79 7.12 -4.54 -2.67
N ALA A 80 7.16 -5.80 -2.21
CA ALA A 80 6.75 -6.17 -0.85
C ALA A 80 7.60 -5.44 0.22
N LEU A 81 8.90 -5.26 -0.02
CA LEU A 81 9.77 -4.50 0.88
C LEU A 81 9.39 -3.01 1.01
N LEU A 82 8.78 -2.43 -0.02
CA LEU A 82 8.42 -1.00 -0.07
C LEU A 82 7.02 -0.72 0.46
N TYR A 83 6.07 -1.61 0.16
CA TYR A 83 4.64 -1.37 0.43
C TYR A 83 4.10 -2.15 1.64
N THR A 84 4.94 -2.96 2.29
CA THR A 84 4.54 -3.73 3.48
C THR A 84 5.57 -3.63 4.61
N SER A 85 5.12 -3.91 5.82
CA SER A 85 5.96 -4.01 7.02
C SER A 85 6.44 -5.44 7.31
N GLU A 86 6.18 -6.41 6.42
CA GLU A 86 6.54 -7.83 6.61
C GLU A 86 8.03 -8.01 6.90
N ARG A 87 8.40 -9.02 7.69
CA ARG A 87 9.81 -9.27 8.00
C ARG A 87 10.55 -9.72 6.74
N ILE A 88 11.81 -9.30 6.61
CA ILE A 88 12.64 -9.62 5.44
C ILE A 88 12.76 -11.14 5.26
N LEU A 89 12.84 -11.90 6.35
CA LEU A 89 12.82 -13.35 6.33
C LEU A 89 11.53 -13.92 5.73
N ASP A 90 10.37 -13.39 6.14
CA ASP A 90 9.07 -13.89 5.66
C ASP A 90 8.92 -13.63 4.16
N ILE A 91 9.30 -12.43 3.69
CA ILE A 91 9.33 -12.09 2.26
C ILE A 91 10.29 -13.03 1.50
N ALA A 92 11.47 -13.31 2.06
CA ALA A 92 12.43 -14.21 1.43
C ALA A 92 11.85 -15.62 1.25
N LEU A 93 11.25 -16.17 2.31
CA LEU A 93 10.64 -17.50 2.28
C LEU A 93 9.43 -17.56 1.34
N TYR A 94 8.57 -16.52 1.37
CA TYR A 94 7.41 -16.41 0.49
C TYR A 94 7.80 -16.43 -0.99
N TYR A 95 8.90 -15.76 -1.36
CA TYR A 95 9.47 -15.81 -2.70
C TYR A 95 10.49 -16.94 -2.89
N GLN A 96 10.37 -18.02 -2.12
CA GLN A 96 11.05 -19.30 -2.32
C GLN A 96 12.60 -19.19 -2.28
N PHE A 97 13.12 -18.29 -1.44
CA PHE A 97 14.53 -18.31 -1.05
C PHE A 97 14.71 -19.19 0.18
N GLU A 98 15.75 -20.01 0.21
CA GLU A 98 15.99 -20.97 1.30
C GLU A 98 16.35 -20.31 2.64
N SER A 99 16.87 -19.07 2.58
CA SER A 99 17.26 -18.32 3.77
C SER A 99 17.33 -16.81 3.51
N GLN A 100 17.27 -16.00 4.57
CA GLN A 100 17.42 -14.55 4.48
C GLN A 100 18.79 -14.14 3.91
N GLU A 101 19.85 -14.90 4.18
CA GLU A 101 21.21 -14.64 3.67
C GLU A 101 21.25 -14.85 2.15
N SER A 102 20.65 -15.94 1.66
CA SER A 102 20.58 -16.24 0.22
C SER A 102 19.80 -15.16 -0.54
N PHE A 103 18.67 -14.70 0.02
CA PHE A 103 17.88 -13.58 -0.48
C PHE A 103 18.67 -12.28 -0.46
N THR A 104 19.29 -11.93 0.68
CA THR A 104 20.05 -10.68 0.83
C THR A 104 21.19 -10.58 -0.18
N ARG A 105 21.90 -11.68 -0.43
CA ARG A 105 22.96 -11.74 -1.43
C ARG A 105 22.41 -11.50 -2.84
N ALA A 106 21.37 -12.22 -3.24
CA ALA A 106 20.75 -12.09 -4.56
C ALA A 106 20.12 -10.70 -4.76
N PHE A 107 19.47 -10.16 -3.74
CA PHE A 107 18.86 -8.83 -3.77
C PHE A 107 19.92 -7.73 -3.90
N LYS A 108 21.01 -7.80 -3.14
CA LYS A 108 22.13 -6.85 -3.23
C LYS A 108 22.85 -6.92 -4.58
N GLU A 109 22.90 -8.09 -5.21
CA GLU A 109 23.47 -8.24 -6.55
C GLU A 109 22.70 -7.41 -7.58
N ILE A 110 21.36 -7.43 -7.52
CA ILE A 110 20.48 -6.72 -8.45
C ILE A 110 20.32 -5.24 -8.07
N TYR A 111 19.91 -4.94 -6.83
CA TYR A 111 19.54 -3.60 -6.38
C TYR A 111 20.68 -2.81 -5.76
N LYS A 112 21.88 -3.40 -5.65
CA LYS A 112 23.10 -2.81 -5.07
C LYS A 112 23.00 -2.40 -3.59
N LEU A 113 21.88 -2.71 -2.94
CA LEU A 113 21.58 -2.43 -1.54
C LEU A 113 21.07 -3.69 -0.83
N PRO A 114 21.40 -3.91 0.46
CA PRO A 114 20.73 -4.93 1.26
C PRO A 114 19.23 -4.62 1.43
N PRO A 115 18.35 -5.63 1.54
CA PRO A 115 16.89 -5.46 1.63
C PRO A 115 16.41 -4.46 2.67
N GLY A 116 16.93 -4.51 3.91
CA GLY A 116 16.53 -3.59 4.97
C GLY A 116 16.95 -2.14 4.71
N LYS A 117 18.12 -1.94 4.09
CA LYS A 117 18.59 -0.60 3.68
C LYS A 117 17.79 -0.09 2.48
N TYR A 118 17.47 -0.98 1.53
CA TYR A 118 16.60 -0.68 0.39
C TYR A 118 15.22 -0.24 0.87
N ARG A 119 14.56 -1.02 1.76
CA ARG A 119 13.28 -0.67 2.38
C ARG A 119 13.32 0.75 2.96
N ARG A 120 14.29 1.06 3.81
CA ARG A 120 14.39 2.38 4.44
C ARG A 120 14.59 3.49 3.41
N MET A 121 15.67 3.42 2.65
CA MET A 121 16.06 4.49 1.72
C MET A 121 15.04 4.70 0.60
N MET A 122 14.50 3.61 0.05
CA MET A 122 13.55 3.70 -1.05
C MET A 122 12.14 3.99 -0.59
N SER A 123 11.74 3.63 0.65
CA SER A 123 10.48 4.15 1.21
C SER A 123 10.58 5.66 1.40
N ASP A 124 11.71 6.17 1.88
CA ASP A 124 11.94 7.62 2.01
C ASP A 124 11.96 8.29 0.64
N VAL A 125 12.64 7.69 -0.36
CA VAL A 125 12.67 8.22 -1.73
C VAL A 125 11.32 8.10 -2.40
N ILE A 126 10.52 7.06 -2.16
CA ILE A 126 9.15 6.93 -2.68
C ILE A 126 8.24 7.94 -2.00
N LYS A 127 8.32 8.15 -0.69
CA LYS A 127 7.64 9.27 -0.02
C LYS A 127 8.03 10.62 -0.65
N ILE A 128 9.33 10.86 -0.85
CA ILE A 128 9.83 12.08 -1.51
C ILE A 128 9.40 12.15 -2.98
N LYS A 129 9.38 11.04 -3.73
CA LYS A 129 8.93 11.01 -5.13
C LYS A 129 7.42 11.06 -5.24
N GLU A 130 6.65 10.58 -4.28
CA GLU A 130 5.19 10.74 -4.20
C GLU A 130 4.88 12.21 -3.87
N GLU A 131 5.67 12.85 -3.00
CA GLU A 131 5.67 14.29 -2.76
C GLU A 131 6.11 15.13 -3.99
N THR A 132 6.97 14.58 -4.86
CA THR A 132 7.57 15.31 -6.00
C THR A 132 6.94 15.00 -7.37
N ASN A 133 6.36 13.81 -7.59
CA ASN A 133 5.71 13.37 -8.84
C ASN A 133 4.17 13.47 -8.80
N MET A 134 3.55 13.78 -7.66
CA MET A 134 2.26 14.43 -7.71
C MET A 134 2.53 15.88 -8.11
N GLU A 135 2.08 16.30 -9.30
CA GLU A 135 1.77 17.71 -9.50
C GLU A 135 0.88 18.11 -8.32
N THR A 136 1.43 18.79 -7.31
CA THR A 136 0.68 19.15 -6.11
C THR A 136 -0.34 20.19 -6.51
N LYS A 137 -1.54 19.74 -6.92
CA LYS A 137 -2.69 20.60 -7.22
C LYS A 137 -3.05 21.48 -6.01
N VAL A 138 -2.68 21.04 -4.81
CA VAL A 138 -2.91 21.73 -3.55
C VAL A 138 -1.58 21.94 -2.83
N LYS A 139 -1.14 23.20 -2.73
CA LYS A 139 0.16 23.55 -2.12
C LYS A 139 0.26 23.04 -0.67
N GLY A 140 1.27 22.22 -0.40
CA GLY A 140 1.58 21.71 0.95
C GLY A 140 0.71 20.54 1.43
N TRP A 141 -0.28 20.13 0.64
CA TRP A 141 -1.10 18.94 0.92
C TRP A 141 -0.69 17.80 0.02
N PHE A 142 -0.72 16.58 0.55
CA PHE A 142 -0.40 15.37 -0.20
C PHE A 142 -1.42 14.27 0.07
N LEU A 143 -1.52 13.36 -0.91
CA LEU A 143 -2.37 12.19 -0.84
C LEU A 143 -1.59 11.05 -0.20
N SER A 144 -2.20 10.34 0.75
CA SER A 144 -1.64 9.14 1.38
C SER A 144 -2.77 8.11 1.62
N GLY A 145 -2.47 6.99 2.27
CA GLY A 145 -3.43 5.92 2.58
C GLY A 145 -3.02 4.55 2.05
N SER A 146 -3.92 3.57 2.15
CA SER A 146 -3.63 2.19 1.73
C SER A 146 -3.56 2.03 0.21
N ASN A 147 -4.42 2.75 -0.52
CA ASN A 147 -4.47 2.71 -1.99
C ASN A 147 -4.74 4.11 -2.58
N PRO A 148 -3.81 5.08 -2.43
CA PRO A 148 -4.06 6.47 -2.84
C PRO A 148 -4.36 6.63 -4.34
N PHE A 149 -3.91 5.73 -5.20
CA PHE A 149 -4.18 5.76 -6.65
C PHE A 149 -5.67 5.60 -7.00
N ASN A 150 -6.45 4.95 -6.13
CA ASN A 150 -7.90 4.79 -6.30
C ASN A 150 -8.68 6.03 -5.88
N TYR A 151 -8.00 7.08 -5.43
CA TYR A 151 -8.57 8.34 -4.99
C TYR A 151 -7.94 9.52 -5.75
N GLU A 152 -8.56 10.68 -5.62
CA GLU A 152 -7.97 11.96 -5.97
C GLU A 152 -8.24 13.00 -4.90
N MET A 153 -7.27 13.88 -4.74
CA MET A 153 -7.44 15.13 -4.01
C MET A 153 -7.34 16.33 -4.96
N GLY A 154 -7.92 17.44 -4.55
CA GLY A 154 -7.81 18.68 -5.30
C GLY A 154 -8.44 19.88 -4.59
N ILE A 155 -8.56 20.96 -5.35
CA ILE A 155 -9.24 22.20 -4.95
C ILE A 155 -10.59 22.23 -5.68
N ASP A 156 -11.67 22.47 -4.95
CA ASP A 156 -13.01 22.71 -5.50
C ASP A 156 -13.37 24.18 -5.35
N HIS A 157 -13.78 24.82 -6.45
CA HIS A 157 -14.18 26.23 -6.49
C HIS A 157 -15.70 26.43 -6.51
N GLU A 158 -16.47 25.34 -6.61
CA GLU A 158 -17.93 25.35 -6.66
C GLU A 158 -18.52 24.93 -5.30
N VAL A 159 -18.02 23.84 -4.72
CA VAL A 159 -18.47 23.33 -3.42
C VAL A 159 -17.60 23.93 -2.32
N VAL A 160 -17.97 25.13 -1.85
CA VAL A 160 -17.19 25.90 -0.87
C VAL A 160 -18.01 26.20 0.38
N HIS A 161 -17.41 26.14 1.57
CA HIS A 161 -18.06 26.62 2.80
C HIS A 161 -17.85 28.13 2.96
N GLN A 162 -16.59 28.57 2.86
CA GLN A 162 -16.24 29.98 2.96
C GLN A 162 -15.00 30.32 2.14
N GLY A 163 -14.94 31.54 1.60
CA GLY A 163 -13.80 31.99 0.80
C GLY A 163 -13.96 31.61 -0.67
N LYS A 164 -12.86 31.21 -1.32
CA LYS A 164 -12.80 31.01 -2.78
C LYS A 164 -12.72 29.54 -3.21
N ALA A 165 -12.44 28.63 -2.27
CA ALA A 165 -12.24 27.23 -2.58
C ALA A 165 -12.28 26.36 -1.31
N SER A 166 -12.61 25.08 -1.47
CA SER A 166 -12.42 24.04 -0.46
C SER A 166 -11.43 22.98 -0.98
N GLY A 167 -10.88 22.17 -0.07
CA GLY A 167 -10.13 20.99 -0.46
C GLY A 167 -11.08 19.79 -0.54
N TYR A 168 -10.86 18.89 -1.50
CA TYR A 168 -11.65 17.66 -1.60
C TYR A 168 -10.77 16.42 -1.67
N LEU A 169 -11.35 15.30 -1.24
CA LEU A 169 -10.85 13.94 -1.43
C LEU A 169 -12.02 13.08 -1.95
N LYS A 170 -11.80 12.39 -3.08
CA LYS A 170 -12.83 11.67 -3.81
C LYS A 170 -12.34 10.30 -4.26
N SER A 171 -13.20 9.29 -4.16
CA SER A 171 -12.97 7.97 -4.72
C SER A 171 -13.08 7.99 -6.25
N LYS A 172 -12.17 7.31 -6.97
CA LYS A 172 -12.24 7.08 -8.43
C LYS A 172 -12.80 5.70 -8.76
N THR A 173 -12.13 4.67 -8.26
CA THR A 173 -12.39 3.26 -8.56
C THR A 173 -12.07 2.47 -7.30
N VAL A 174 -12.99 2.45 -6.35
CA VAL A 174 -12.82 1.69 -5.10
C VAL A 174 -13.50 0.34 -5.29
N LEU A 175 -12.71 -0.73 -5.20
CA LEU A 175 -13.17 -2.12 -5.37
C LEU A 175 -13.42 -2.81 -4.02
N ASP A 176 -12.83 -2.28 -2.94
CA ASP A 176 -12.94 -2.81 -1.59
C ASP A 176 -13.19 -1.66 -0.59
N SER A 177 -14.22 -1.82 0.25
CA SER A 177 -14.59 -0.91 1.33
C SER A 177 -13.50 -0.72 2.40
N THR A 178 -12.47 -1.58 2.46
CA THR A 178 -11.34 -1.43 3.39
C THR A 178 -10.25 -0.49 2.87
N GLU A 179 -10.29 -0.13 1.59
CA GLU A 179 -9.37 0.84 1.02
C GLU A 179 -9.69 2.24 1.56
N PHE A 180 -8.64 3.03 1.80
CA PHE A 180 -8.81 4.42 2.19
C PHE A 180 -7.68 5.29 1.63
N ALA A 181 -7.98 6.57 1.49
CA ALA A 181 -7.00 7.61 1.27
C ALA A 181 -7.15 8.75 2.27
N THR A 182 -6.09 9.53 2.43
CA THR A 182 -6.07 10.76 3.21
C THR A 182 -5.52 11.90 2.37
N MET A 183 -6.10 13.08 2.53
CA MET A 183 -5.51 14.34 2.08
C MET A 183 -4.99 15.03 3.33
N MET A 184 -3.66 15.19 3.43
CA MET A 184 -3.03 15.53 4.70
C MET A 184 -1.87 16.52 4.56
N GLN A 185 -1.49 17.11 5.70
CA GLN A 185 -0.25 17.84 5.90
C GLN A 185 0.46 17.35 7.17
N THR A 186 1.75 17.68 7.26
CA THR A 186 2.55 17.52 8.48
C THR A 186 3.25 18.82 8.81
N PHE A 187 3.44 19.09 10.10
CA PHE A 187 4.22 20.23 10.56
C PHE A 187 4.85 19.94 11.93
N LYS A 188 5.82 20.78 12.32
CA LYS A 188 6.55 20.60 13.58
C LYS A 188 5.68 20.95 14.78
N ALA A 189 5.72 20.11 15.82
CA ALA A 189 4.92 20.27 17.04
C ALA A 189 5.36 21.44 17.93
N ASN A 190 6.52 22.08 17.70
CA ASN A 190 7.20 23.00 18.62
C ASN A 190 6.31 24.07 19.29
N GLN A 191 5.33 24.64 18.58
CA GLN A 191 4.45 25.69 19.13
C GLN A 191 3.35 25.17 20.06
N PHE A 192 3.08 23.87 19.99
CA PHE A 192 2.00 23.19 20.70
C PHE A 192 2.50 22.26 21.81
N VAL A 193 3.81 22.01 21.91
CA VAL A 193 4.41 21.17 22.96
C VAL A 193 3.94 21.61 24.35
N GLY A 194 3.42 20.65 25.12
CA GLY A 194 2.90 20.83 26.47
C GLY A 194 1.47 21.38 26.53
N LYS A 195 0.75 21.45 25.41
CA LYS A 195 -0.60 22.02 25.33
C LYS A 195 -1.63 20.98 24.91
N ARG A 196 -2.89 21.23 25.28
CA ARG A 196 -4.04 20.58 24.65
C ARG A 196 -4.49 21.42 23.46
N ILE A 197 -4.62 20.79 22.29
CA ILE A 197 -5.01 21.48 21.07
C ILE A 197 -6.31 20.94 20.52
N ARG A 198 -7.13 21.84 19.98
CA ARG A 198 -8.27 21.54 19.13
C ARG A 198 -7.87 21.75 17.68
N LEU A 199 -7.94 20.70 16.89
CA LEU A 199 -8.04 20.79 15.44
C LEU A 199 -9.52 20.85 15.07
N SER A 200 -9.94 21.82 14.26
CA SER A 200 -11.31 21.91 13.75
C SER A 200 -11.38 22.32 12.30
N CYS A 201 -12.41 21.86 11.60
CA CYS A 201 -12.74 22.31 10.25
C CYS A 201 -14.23 22.08 9.94
N PHE A 202 -14.68 22.61 8.81
CA PHE A 202 -15.98 22.27 8.24
C PHE A 202 -15.83 21.14 7.25
N ILE A 203 -16.71 20.14 7.34
CA ILE A 203 -16.75 19.00 6.42
C ILE A 203 -18.12 18.86 5.80
N ARG A 204 -18.13 18.54 4.51
CA ARG A 204 -19.30 18.12 3.75
C ARG A 204 -18.99 16.77 3.10
N THR A 205 -19.98 15.89 2.99
CA THR A 205 -19.84 14.60 2.32
C THR A 205 -20.92 14.39 1.27
N GLU A 206 -20.60 13.58 0.26
CA GLU A 206 -21.53 13.10 -0.75
C GLU A 206 -21.31 11.61 -0.98
N GLU A 207 -22.39 10.83 -0.87
CA GLU A 207 -22.42 9.39 -1.15
C GLU A 207 -21.31 8.58 -0.45
N VAL A 208 -20.93 8.97 0.77
CA VAL A 208 -19.94 8.23 1.56
C VAL A 208 -20.55 6.93 2.07
N ASP A 209 -20.08 5.79 1.57
CA ASP A 209 -20.65 4.48 1.91
C ASP A 209 -20.17 3.94 3.27
N THR A 210 -18.88 4.14 3.56
CA THR A 210 -18.17 3.44 4.63
C THR A 210 -17.79 4.41 5.72
N TYR A 211 -16.90 5.35 5.41
CA TYR A 211 -16.31 6.22 6.42
C TYR A 211 -15.63 7.45 5.81
N ALA A 212 -16.01 8.62 6.30
CA ALA A 212 -15.24 9.84 6.15
C ALA A 212 -15.03 10.51 7.51
N GLY A 213 -13.98 11.32 7.62
CA GLY A 213 -13.71 12.07 8.85
C GLY A 213 -12.48 12.95 8.76
N MET A 214 -12.17 13.59 9.89
CA MET A 214 -10.85 14.17 10.14
C MET A 214 -9.97 13.15 10.83
N TRP A 215 -8.67 13.38 10.77
CA TRP A 215 -7.74 12.73 11.66
C TRP A 215 -6.61 13.66 12.08
N MET A 216 -6.04 13.37 13.24
CA MET A 216 -4.85 14.01 13.78
C MET A 216 -4.00 12.98 14.50
N ARG A 217 -2.68 13.10 14.35
CA ARG A 217 -1.70 12.27 15.02
C ARG A 217 -0.54 13.12 15.50
N VAL A 218 -0.09 12.85 16.72
CA VAL A 218 1.08 13.47 17.34
C VAL A 218 2.14 12.40 17.50
N ASP A 219 3.29 12.62 16.87
CA ASP A 219 4.40 11.67 16.82
C ASP A 219 5.63 12.25 17.53
N ASP A 220 6.44 11.40 18.15
CA ASP A 220 7.74 11.77 18.72
C ASP A 220 8.86 11.79 17.66
N THR A 221 10.12 12.01 18.06
CA THR A 221 11.26 12.02 17.14
C THR A 221 11.63 10.64 16.56
N MET A 222 11.12 9.57 17.16
CA MET A 222 11.33 8.17 16.73
C MET A 222 10.15 7.64 15.91
N GLU A 223 9.22 8.51 15.51
CA GLU A 223 7.97 8.17 14.81
C GLU A 223 7.01 7.30 15.63
N GLU A 224 7.13 7.31 16.97
CA GLU A 224 6.17 6.68 17.87
C GLU A 224 4.93 7.56 18.02
N VAL A 225 3.75 6.93 17.90
CA VAL A 225 2.46 7.62 18.01
C VAL A 225 2.14 7.88 19.47
N LEU A 226 2.13 9.15 19.86
CA LEU A 226 1.85 9.58 21.23
C LEU A 226 0.36 9.84 21.47
N GLN A 227 -0.30 10.41 20.46
CA GLN A 227 -1.72 10.72 20.48
C GLN A 227 -2.30 10.53 19.08
N PHE A 228 -3.52 10.02 19.00
CA PHE A 228 -4.17 9.72 17.73
C PHE A 228 -5.67 9.80 17.83
N ASP A 229 -6.31 10.37 16.82
CA ASP A 229 -7.74 10.27 16.63
C ASP A 229 -8.04 10.41 15.14
N ASN A 230 -8.85 9.51 14.60
CA ASN A 230 -9.31 9.53 13.22
C ASN A 230 -10.84 9.58 13.10
N MET A 231 -11.57 9.85 14.19
CA MET A 231 -13.03 9.81 14.20
C MET A 231 -13.64 8.44 13.83
N SER A 232 -12.88 7.33 13.88
CA SER A 232 -13.40 6.00 13.56
C SER A 232 -14.57 5.57 14.46
N ASN A 233 -14.61 6.05 15.71
CA ASN A 233 -15.72 5.84 16.65
C ASN A 233 -16.93 6.77 16.40
N ARG A 234 -16.80 7.76 15.52
CA ARG A 234 -17.83 8.75 15.17
C ARG A 234 -17.78 9.11 13.67
N PRO A 235 -17.89 8.11 12.79
CA PRO A 235 -17.66 8.30 11.36
C PRO A 235 -18.76 9.15 10.72
N ILE A 236 -18.39 9.92 9.69
CA ILE A 236 -19.36 10.61 8.83
C ILE A 236 -19.74 9.64 7.70
N LYS A 237 -21.04 9.44 7.47
CA LYS A 237 -21.58 8.55 6.44
C LYS A 237 -22.67 9.25 5.62
N GLY A 238 -22.87 8.79 4.40
CA GLY A 238 -23.85 9.30 3.46
C GLY A 238 -23.55 10.71 2.99
N THR A 239 -24.58 11.38 2.49
CA THR A 239 -24.53 12.77 2.03
C THR A 239 -24.91 13.72 3.16
N THR A 240 -24.05 14.69 3.44
CA THR A 240 -24.26 15.69 4.49
C THR A 240 -24.09 17.09 3.93
N ASN A 241 -24.69 18.08 4.60
CA ASN A 241 -24.32 19.48 4.40
C ASN A 241 -23.02 19.79 5.17
N TRP A 242 -22.48 20.99 4.98
CA TRP A 242 -21.37 21.48 5.79
C TRP A 242 -21.71 21.42 7.28
N ASN A 243 -20.89 20.70 8.04
CA ASN A 243 -20.96 20.60 9.49
C ASN A 243 -19.58 20.87 10.10
N HIS A 244 -19.55 21.38 11.31
CA HIS A 244 -18.31 21.67 12.03
C HIS A 244 -17.87 20.47 12.86
N TYR A 245 -16.61 20.05 12.70
CA TYR A 245 -16.02 18.91 13.41
C TYR A 245 -14.74 19.32 14.13
N SER A 246 -14.41 18.57 15.19
CA SER A 246 -13.19 18.80 15.95
C SER A 246 -12.57 17.53 16.51
N ILE A 247 -11.25 17.57 16.64
CA ILE A 247 -10.40 16.60 17.33
C ILE A 247 -9.63 17.35 18.42
N ILE A 248 -9.57 16.79 19.62
CA ILE A 248 -8.87 17.37 20.76
C ILE A 248 -7.81 16.38 21.22
N LEU A 249 -6.52 16.69 21.05
CA LEU A 249 -5.42 15.87 21.55
C LEU A 249 -4.50 16.70 22.44
N ASP A 250 -3.86 16.01 23.38
CA ASP A 250 -2.71 16.55 24.09
C ASP A 250 -1.48 16.54 23.17
N VAL A 251 -0.52 17.43 23.41
CA VAL A 251 0.77 17.42 22.70
C VAL A 251 1.86 17.23 23.74
N PRO A 252 2.25 15.98 24.06
CA PRO A 252 3.24 15.69 25.09
C PRO A 252 4.58 16.40 24.86
N THR A 253 5.39 16.54 25.92
CA THR A 253 6.65 17.30 25.88
C THR A 253 7.68 16.73 24.90
N GLN A 254 7.61 15.43 24.62
CA GLN A 254 8.46 14.72 23.65
C GLN A 254 7.96 14.78 22.19
N SER A 255 6.86 15.49 21.91
CA SER A 255 6.28 15.57 20.56
C SER A 255 7.19 16.29 19.57
N ALA A 256 7.33 15.73 18.37
CA ALA A 256 8.13 16.28 17.29
C ALA A 256 7.29 16.72 16.09
N VAL A 257 6.29 15.92 15.71
CA VAL A 257 5.52 16.10 14.48
C VAL A 257 4.02 16.01 14.77
N ILE A 258 3.24 16.88 14.15
CA ILE A 258 1.78 16.78 14.09
C ILE A 258 1.39 16.53 12.64
N SER A 259 0.65 15.45 12.42
CA SER A 259 0.08 15.06 11.13
C SER A 259 -1.44 15.18 11.21
N PHE A 260 -2.08 15.73 10.19
CA PHE A 260 -3.53 15.91 10.19
C PHE A 260 -4.11 15.96 8.78
N GLY A 261 -5.42 15.76 8.68
CA GLY A 261 -6.14 15.97 7.42
C GLY A 261 -7.55 15.40 7.44
N ILE A 262 -8.07 15.13 6.25
CA ILE A 262 -9.28 14.34 6.05
C ILE A 262 -8.95 12.95 5.56
N ILE A 263 -9.84 12.02 5.85
CA ILE A 263 -9.78 10.62 5.46
C ILE A 263 -11.10 10.22 4.82
N LEU A 264 -11.00 9.41 3.77
CA LEU A 264 -12.13 8.78 3.09
C LEU A 264 -11.78 7.31 2.88
N SER A 265 -12.68 6.44 3.30
CA SER A 265 -12.65 5.01 3.05
C SER A 265 -13.91 4.61 2.31
N GLY A 266 -13.75 3.72 1.33
CA GLY A 266 -14.82 3.32 0.45
C GLY A 266 -15.18 4.37 -0.61
N GLN A 267 -16.37 4.25 -1.16
CA GLN A 267 -16.90 5.17 -2.15
C GLN A 267 -17.37 6.48 -1.50
N GLY A 268 -17.15 7.59 -2.21
CA GLY A 268 -17.76 8.88 -1.90
C GLY A 268 -16.87 10.07 -2.22
N THR A 269 -17.33 11.24 -1.80
CA THR A 269 -16.55 12.48 -1.81
C THR A 269 -16.66 13.17 -0.45
N VAL A 270 -15.52 13.68 0.03
CA VAL A 270 -15.44 14.52 1.23
C VAL A 270 -14.77 15.84 0.88
N TRP A 271 -15.38 16.94 1.27
CA TRP A 271 -14.81 18.28 1.19
C TRP A 271 -14.49 18.79 2.59
N ALA A 272 -13.40 19.54 2.71
CA ALA A 272 -12.99 20.19 3.94
C ALA A 272 -12.61 21.64 3.71
N ASP A 273 -12.95 22.48 4.68
CA ASP A 273 -12.68 23.92 4.62
C ASP A 273 -12.36 24.47 6.02
N GLN A 274 -11.54 25.52 6.07
CA GLN A 274 -11.16 26.25 7.29
C GLN A 274 -10.58 25.37 8.42
N PHE A 275 -9.50 24.66 8.13
CA PHE A 275 -8.71 24.04 9.20
C PHE A 275 -8.16 25.10 10.17
N THR A 276 -8.36 24.86 11.45
CA THR A 276 -7.94 25.73 12.56
C THR A 276 -7.29 24.89 13.66
N PHE A 277 -6.27 25.46 14.29
CA PHE A 277 -5.61 24.91 15.47
C PHE A 277 -5.73 25.92 16.60
N GLU A 278 -6.33 25.50 17.71
CA GLU A 278 -6.54 26.34 18.89
C GLU A 278 -5.99 25.63 20.13
N GLU A 279 -5.27 26.36 20.98
CA GLU A 279 -4.98 25.88 22.34
C GLU A 279 -6.28 25.91 23.15
N VAL A 280 -6.58 24.81 23.83
CA VAL A 280 -7.76 24.69 24.69
C VAL A 280 -7.36 24.31 26.11
N ASN A 281 -8.24 24.64 27.05
CA ASN A 281 -8.04 24.30 28.45
C ASN A 281 -8.26 22.80 28.71
N GLU A 282 -7.60 22.24 29.73
CA GLU A 282 -7.74 20.84 30.16
C GLU A 282 -9.16 20.43 30.58
N SER A 283 -10.03 21.40 30.88
CA SER A 283 -11.47 21.16 31.11
C SER A 283 -12.20 20.63 29.88
N ILE A 284 -11.65 20.80 28.67
CA ILE A 284 -12.19 20.19 27.45
C ILE A 284 -11.60 18.78 27.34
N PRO A 285 -12.43 17.72 27.34
CA PRO A 285 -11.92 16.36 27.28
C PRO A 285 -11.20 16.07 25.95
N THR A 286 -10.18 15.22 26.03
CA THR A 286 -9.48 14.69 24.86
C THR A 286 -10.40 13.73 24.08
N THR A 287 -10.19 13.67 22.77
CA THR A 287 -10.82 12.69 21.86
C THR A 287 -9.85 11.60 21.44
N ASN A 288 -8.67 11.52 22.08
CA ASN A 288 -7.65 10.51 21.83
C ASN A 288 -8.24 9.10 21.84
N LEU A 289 -7.94 8.35 20.78
CA LEU A 289 -8.26 6.94 20.66
C LEU A 289 -7.08 6.16 21.23
N GLU A 290 -7.31 5.44 22.32
CA GLU A 290 -6.30 4.55 22.89
C GLU A 290 -6.04 3.40 21.92
N VAL A 291 -4.80 3.32 21.41
CA VAL A 291 -4.36 2.26 20.47
C VAL A 291 -3.78 1.06 21.23
N HIS A 292 -3.62 1.15 22.55
CA HIS A 292 -3.12 0.06 23.37
C HIS A 292 -4.28 -0.86 23.74
N GLY A 293 -4.25 -2.11 23.24
CA GLY A 293 -5.07 -3.18 23.81
C GLY A 293 -4.80 -3.28 25.32
N GLU A 294 -5.81 -3.65 26.10
CA GLU A 294 -5.65 -3.87 27.55
C GLU A 294 -4.48 -4.82 27.79
N LEU A 295 -3.36 -4.26 28.25
CA LEU A 295 -2.21 -5.04 28.68
C LEU A 295 -2.51 -5.51 30.10
N LEU A 296 -2.48 -6.81 30.29
CA LEU A 296 -2.55 -7.38 31.63
C LEU A 296 -1.31 -6.92 32.42
N TYR A 297 -1.52 -6.51 33.68
CA TYR A 297 -0.44 -6.07 34.57
C TYR A 297 0.61 -7.15 34.83
N GLU A 298 0.21 -8.41 34.65
CA GLU A 298 1.05 -9.60 34.79
C GLU A 298 0.64 -10.64 33.75
N PRO A 299 1.57 -11.53 33.34
CA PRO A 299 1.23 -12.64 32.46
C PRO A 299 0.24 -13.59 33.16
N VAL A 300 -0.83 -13.95 32.46
CA VAL A 300 -1.83 -14.91 32.93
C VAL A 300 -1.63 -16.29 32.29
N ASN A 301 -2.19 -17.32 32.92
CA ASN A 301 -2.20 -18.71 32.43
C ASN A 301 -0.80 -19.25 32.07
N LEU A 302 0.21 -18.92 32.88
CA LEU A 302 1.60 -19.35 32.65
C LEU A 302 1.79 -20.87 32.70
N SER A 303 0.90 -21.60 33.37
CA SER A 303 0.92 -23.06 33.43
C SER A 303 0.02 -23.73 32.41
N PHE A 304 -0.78 -22.96 31.65
CA PHE A 304 -1.77 -23.46 30.68
C PHE A 304 -2.88 -24.34 31.28
N ASP A 305 -3.09 -24.29 32.60
CA ASP A 305 -4.09 -25.11 33.31
C ASP A 305 -5.49 -24.45 33.38
N GLU A 306 -5.60 -23.18 32.99
CA GLU A 306 -6.86 -22.44 33.02
C GLU A 306 -7.53 -22.48 31.63
N GLU A 307 -8.76 -23.00 31.59
CA GLU A 307 -9.66 -22.93 30.43
C GLU A 307 -10.49 -21.63 30.45
N ILE A 308 -10.96 -21.20 29.27
CA ILE A 308 -11.73 -19.95 29.03
C ILE A 308 -13.11 -19.99 29.71
#